data_AF-A0AAE1T502-F1
#
_entry.id   AF-A0AAE1T502-F1
#
_cell.length_a   1.000
_cell.length_b   1.000
_cell.length_c   1.000
_cell.angle_alpha   90.00
_cell.angle_beta   90.00
_cell.angle_gamma   90.00
#
_symmetry.space_group_name_H-M   'P 1'
#
loop_
_entity.id
_entity.type
_entity.pdbx_description
1 polymer ?
#
loop_
_entity_poly.entity_id
_entity_poly.type
_entity_poly.pdbx_seq_one_letter_code
_entity_poly.pdbx_strand_id
1 'polypeptide(L)'
;MDCGEGFAACEGRVIQQIRSSISENESKRIIYVGDGMNDFCPTLKLVAGDCVMPRKHFPLWSRILKNSQLVKAKVYEWDDSEDLARILLKLINSKSNEDEISLSTTQS
;
A
#
# COMPACT_ATOMS: atom_id res chain seq x y z
N MET A 1 6.87 -17.67 5.02
CA MET A 1 8.31 -17.55 4.73
C MET A 1 8.76 -16.26 5.36
N ASP A 2 9.37 -16.37 6.54
CA ASP A 2 10.00 -15.26 7.23
C ASP A 2 11.27 -14.87 6.46
N CYS A 3 11.46 -13.58 6.18
CA CYS A 3 12.72 -13.11 5.63
C CYS A 3 13.74 -13.18 6.78
N GLY A 4 14.45 -14.31 6.88
CA GLY A 4 15.45 -14.57 7.90
C GLY A 4 16.49 -13.45 8.01
N GLU A 5 16.99 -13.28 9.23
CA GLU A 5 18.02 -12.30 9.59
C GLU A 5 19.33 -12.58 8.83
N GLY A 6 19.46 -12.01 7.63
CA GLY A 6 20.66 -12.13 6.81
C GLY A 6 20.64 -11.12 5.67
N PHE A 7 21.30 -9.98 5.89
CA PHE A 7 21.87 -9.03 4.90
C PHE A 7 21.25 -8.94 3.49
N ALA A 8 19.93 -8.86 3.38
CA ALA A 8 19.28 -8.16 2.28
C ALA A 8 18.62 -6.92 2.88
N ALA A 9 19.08 -5.73 2.47
CA ALA A 9 18.32 -4.51 2.66
C ALA A 9 17.05 -4.64 1.79
N CYS A 10 16.05 -5.37 2.28
CA CYS A 10 14.78 -5.44 1.63
C CYS A 10 14.14 -4.06 1.77
N GLU A 11 13.58 -3.54 0.68
CA GLU A 11 12.85 -2.26 0.70
C GLU A 11 11.71 -2.26 1.75
N GLY A 12 11.26 -3.44 2.19
CA GLY A 12 10.36 -3.59 3.33
C GLY A 12 10.87 -2.95 4.63
N ARG A 13 12.19 -2.93 4.89
CA ARG A 13 12.77 -2.25 6.05
C ARG A 13 12.59 -0.73 5.95
N VAL A 14 12.67 -0.17 4.74
CA VAL A 14 12.47 1.27 4.50
C VAL A 14 11.05 1.67 4.86
N ILE A 15 10.05 0.89 4.45
CA ILE A 15 8.63 1.13 4.80
C ILE A 15 8.44 1.12 6.33
N GLN A 16 9.05 0.15 7.02
CA GLN A 16 8.99 0.10 8.49
C GLN A 16 9.66 1.31 9.15
N GLN A 17 10.82 1.74 8.65
CA GLN A 17 11.51 2.92 9.17
C GLN A 17 10.72 4.21 8.95
N ILE A 18 10.13 4.39 7.76
CA ILE A 18 9.24 5.52 7.46
C ILE A 18 8.06 5.52 8.43
N ARG A 19 7.47 4.36 8.71
CA ARG A 19 6.37 4.28 9.69
C ARG A 19 6.81 4.63 11.11
N SER A 20 7.96 4.13 11.55
CA SER A 20 8.48 4.43 12.89
C SER A 20 8.91 5.88 13.06
N SER A 21 9.21 6.61 11.99
CA SER A 21 9.55 8.03 12.05
C SER A 21 8.33 8.96 12.04
N ILE A 22 7.13 8.42 11.82
CA ILE A 22 5.86 9.17 11.87
C ILE A 22 5.37 9.15 13.32
N SER A 23 5.03 10.33 13.86
CA SER A 23 4.47 10.46 15.21
C SER A 23 3.17 9.66 15.35
N GLU A 24 2.90 9.11 16.53
CA GLU A 24 1.66 8.37 16.81
C GLU A 24 0.39 9.20 16.53
N ASN A 25 0.50 10.53 16.62
CA ASN A 25 -0.59 11.47 16.34
C ASN A 25 -0.71 11.87 14.86
N GLU A 26 0.15 11.36 13.97
CA GLU A 26 0.12 11.65 12.53
C GLU A 26 -0.32 10.41 11.73
N SER A 27 -1.57 10.38 11.29
CA SER A 27 -2.07 9.34 10.38
C SER A 27 -1.61 9.59 8.93
N LYS A 28 -0.36 9.22 8.59
CA LYS A 28 0.12 9.28 7.19
C LYS A 28 -0.19 7.99 6.44
N ARG A 29 -1.01 8.11 5.39
CA ARG A 29 -1.21 7.07 4.37
C ARG A 29 0.01 6.96 3.45
N ILE A 30 0.52 5.73 3.26
CA ILE A 30 1.56 5.40 2.28
C ILE A 30 0.90 4.94 0.97
N ILE A 31 1.44 5.41 -0.15
CA ILE A 31 1.12 4.91 -1.49
C ILE A 31 2.41 4.35 -2.09
N TYR A 32 2.48 3.02 -2.24
CA TYR A 32 3.63 2.34 -2.84
C TYR A 32 3.36 2.06 -4.32
N VAL A 33 4.31 2.38 -5.20
CA VAL A 33 4.20 2.17 -6.66
C VAL A 33 5.36 1.28 -7.09
N GLY A 34 5.08 0.22 -7.86
CA GLY A 34 6.11 -0.70 -8.34
C GLY A 34 5.60 -1.71 -9.36
N ASP A 35 6.51 -2.44 -9.96
CA ASP A 35 6.23 -3.48 -10.97
C ASP A 35 7.11 -4.74 -10.80
N GLY A 36 8.21 -4.63 -10.05
CA GLY A 36 9.23 -5.65 -9.93
C GLY A 36 8.88 -6.81 -9.00
N MET A 37 9.53 -7.95 -9.21
CA MET A 37 9.35 -9.12 -8.33
C MET A 37 9.84 -8.86 -6.90
N ASN A 38 10.87 -8.02 -6.75
CA ASN A 38 11.49 -7.67 -5.47
C ASN A 38 10.59 -6.75 -4.63
N ASP A 39 9.63 -6.10 -5.27
CA ASP A 39 8.72 -5.15 -4.64
C ASP A 39 7.62 -5.85 -3.84
N PHE A 40 7.51 -7.19 -3.89
CA PHE A 40 6.45 -7.87 -3.14
C PHE A 40 6.64 -7.75 -1.62
N CYS A 41 7.87 -7.84 -1.12
CA CYS A 41 8.16 -7.75 0.31
C CYS A 41 7.69 -6.43 0.95
N PRO A 42 7.98 -5.23 0.39
CA PRO A 42 7.46 -3.98 0.96
C PRO A 42 5.92 -3.91 0.96
N THR A 43 5.21 -4.52 0.01
CA THR A 43 3.73 -4.54 0.03
C THR A 43 3.14 -5.25 1.25
N LEU A 44 3.86 -6.25 1.79
CA LEU A 44 3.45 -6.97 3.00
C LEU A 44 3.62 -6.13 4.28
N LYS A 45 4.41 -5.05 4.21
CA LYS A 45 4.64 -4.13 5.35
C LYS A 45 3.64 -2.98 5.37
N LEU A 46 2.85 -2.80 4.31
CA LEU A 46 1.75 -1.84 4.28
C LEU A 46 0.61 -2.30 5.19
N VAL A 47 -0.13 -1.34 5.74
CA VAL A 47 -1.24 -1.62 6.65
C VAL A 47 -2.59 -1.31 6.00
N ALA A 48 -3.67 -1.55 6.75
CA ALA A 48 -5.00 -1.06 6.37
C ALA A 48 -5.00 0.47 6.27
N GLY A 49 -5.53 0.99 5.16
CA GLY A 49 -5.55 2.42 4.85
C GLY A 49 -4.43 2.86 3.88
N ASP A 50 -3.35 2.09 3.75
CA ASP A 50 -2.32 2.29 2.74
C ASP A 50 -2.79 1.81 1.36
N CYS A 51 -2.06 2.21 0.32
CA CYS A 51 -2.32 1.85 -1.07
C CYS A 51 -1.07 1.22 -1.71
N VAL A 52 -1.28 0.23 -2.58
CA VAL A 52 -0.26 -0.31 -3.47
C VAL A 52 -0.72 -0.19 -4.92
N MET A 53 0.17 0.22 -5.80
CA MET A 53 -0.11 0.46 -7.22
C MET A 53 0.78 -0.43 -8.11
N PRO A 54 0.41 -1.71 -8.31
CA PRO A 54 1.20 -2.62 -9.12
C PRO A 54 0.91 -2.44 -10.62
N ARG A 55 1.95 -2.46 -11.46
CA ARG A 55 1.77 -2.42 -12.92
C ARG A 55 1.17 -3.72 -13.46
N LYS A 56 0.12 -3.63 -14.26
CA LYS A 56 -0.56 -4.77 -14.90
C LYS A 56 0.39 -5.58 -15.75
N HIS A 57 0.24 -6.90 -15.72
CA HIS A 57 1.06 -7.84 -16.49
C HIS A 57 2.54 -7.93 -16.08
N PHE A 58 2.93 -7.28 -14.97
CA PHE A 58 4.27 -7.41 -14.39
C PHE A 58 4.30 -8.36 -13.18
N PRO A 59 5.50 -8.79 -12.73
CA PRO A 59 5.65 -9.76 -11.65
C PRO A 59 5.00 -9.34 -10.32
N LEU A 60 5.06 -8.07 -9.93
CA LEU A 60 4.44 -7.61 -8.69
C LEU A 60 2.92 -7.83 -8.69
N TRP A 61 2.25 -7.40 -9.76
CA TRP A 61 0.81 -7.55 -9.94
C TRP A 61 0.38 -9.00 -9.86
N SER A 62 1.05 -9.87 -10.63
CA SER A 62 0.75 -11.31 -10.64
C SER A 62 0.91 -11.95 -9.25
N ARG A 63 1.90 -11.50 -8.47
CA ARG A 63 2.18 -12.04 -7.14
C ARG A 63 1.18 -11.54 -6.09
N ILE A 64 0.76 -10.29 -6.18
CA ILE A 64 -0.30 -9.73 -5.33
C ILE A 64 -1.62 -10.46 -5.59
N LEU A 65 -2.01 -10.68 -6.86
CA LEU A 65 -3.24 -11.41 -7.18
C LEU A 65 -3.25 -12.83 -6.59
N LYS A 66 -2.12 -13.54 -6.67
CA LYS A 66 -1.97 -14.89 -6.11
C LYS A 66 -1.97 -14.93 -4.57
N ASN A 67 -1.63 -13.82 -3.92
CA ASN A 67 -1.43 -13.75 -2.46
C ASN A 67 -2.23 -12.60 -1.85
N SER A 68 -3.43 -12.31 -2.37
CA SER A 68 -4.22 -11.12 -2.02
C SER A 68 -4.52 -11.03 -0.52
N GLN A 69 -4.69 -12.17 0.15
CA GLN A 69 -4.92 -12.26 1.59
C GLN A 69 -3.75 -11.78 2.45
N LEU A 70 -2.51 -11.74 1.90
CA LEU A 70 -1.32 -11.29 2.62
C LEU A 70 -1.13 -9.76 2.53
N VAL A 71 -1.80 -9.10 1.58
CA VAL A 71 -1.64 -7.66 1.33
C VAL A 71 -2.80 -6.91 2.00
N LYS A 72 -2.50 -6.16 3.05
CA LYS A 72 -3.50 -5.39 3.81
C LYS A 72 -3.89 -4.05 3.15
N ALA A 73 -3.05 -3.56 2.24
CA ALA A 73 -3.27 -2.30 1.54
C ALA A 73 -4.33 -2.43 0.44
N LYS A 74 -5.00 -1.31 0.12
CA LYS A 74 -5.89 -1.22 -1.05
C LYS A 74 -5.03 -1.30 -2.34
N VAL A 75 -5.40 -2.17 -3.28
CA VAL A 75 -4.66 -2.40 -4.52
C VAL A 75 -5.27 -1.57 -5.65
N TYR A 76 -4.44 -0.79 -6.36
CA TYR A 76 -4.83 0.02 -7.52
C TYR A 76 -3.89 -0.22 -8.70
N GLU A 77 -4.25 -1.17 -9.55
CA GLU A 77 -3.48 -1.53 -10.74
C GLU A 77 -3.46 -0.44 -11.82
N TRP A 78 -2.36 -0.32 -12.56
CA TRP A 78 -2.18 0.63 -13.67
C TRP A 78 -1.47 -0.04 -14.85
N ASP A 79 -1.71 0.45 -16.08
CA ASP A 79 -1.13 -0.14 -17.30
C ASP A 79 0.02 0.73 -17.85
N ASP A 80 -0.28 2.01 -18.05
CA ASP A 80 0.63 3.02 -18.57
C ASP A 80 0.79 4.23 -17.63
N SER A 81 1.61 5.20 -18.05
CA SER A 81 1.90 6.40 -17.27
C SER A 81 0.69 7.31 -17.07
N GLU A 82 -0.25 7.35 -18.02
CA GLU A 82 -1.44 8.19 -17.92
C GLU A 82 -2.42 7.62 -16.89
N ASP A 83 -2.60 6.30 -16.92
CA ASP A 83 -3.33 5.54 -15.92
C ASP A 83 -2.75 5.75 -14.52
N LEU A 84 -1.43 5.60 -14.38
CA LEU A 84 -0.73 5.83 -13.11
C LEU A 84 -0.98 7.24 -12.59
N ALA A 85 -0.80 8.26 -13.42
CA ALA A 85 -0.99 9.66 -13.04
C ALA A 85 -2.43 9.93 -12.60
N ARG A 86 -3.42 9.46 -13.37
CA ARG A 86 -4.85 9.65 -13.08
C ARG A 86 -5.24 9.02 -11.74
N ILE A 87 -4.81 7.78 -11.49
CA ILE A 87 -5.12 7.07 -10.25
C ILE A 87 -4.42 7.74 -9.06
N LEU A 88 -3.13 8.07 -9.20
CA LEU A 88 -2.35 8.70 -8.14
C LEU A 88 -2.95 10.04 -7.72
N LEU A 89 -3.34 10.89 -8.68
CA LEU A 89 -4.02 12.16 -8.41
C LEU A 89 -5.34 11.95 -7.65
N LYS A 90 -6.14 10.96 -8.06
CA LYS A 90 -7.38 10.60 -7.34
C LYS A 90 -7.09 10.17 -5.90
N LEU A 91 -6.06 9.37 -5.67
CA LEU A 91 -5.69 8.89 -4.33
C LEU A 91 -5.20 10.02 -3.42
N ILE A 92 -4.39 10.94 -3.94
CA ILE A 92 -3.90 12.10 -3.18
C ILE A 92 -5.07 13.01 -2.79
N ASN A 93 -6.00 13.25 -3.72
CA ASN A 93 -7.16 14.11 -3.49
C ASN A 93 -8.26 13.46 -2.63
N SER A 94 -8.23 12.13 -2.45
CA SER A 94 -9.23 11.38 -1.66
C SER A 94 -9.06 11.48 -0.13
N LYS A 95 -8.09 12.23 0.37
CA LYS A 95 -7.65 12.22 1.79
C LYS A 95 -8.60 12.89 2.82
N SER A 96 -9.87 13.13 2.52
CA SER A 96 -10.72 13.95 3.42
C SER A 96 -11.94 13.28 4.09
N ASN A 97 -12.37 12.07 3.71
CA ASN A 97 -13.73 11.63 4.08
C ASN A 97 -13.90 10.18 4.63
N GLU A 98 -12.86 9.47 5.08
CA GLU A 98 -13.03 8.12 5.67
C GLU A 98 -13.03 8.08 7.22
N ASP A 99 -12.97 9.24 7.90
CA ASP A 99 -13.05 9.31 9.38
C ASP A 99 -14.48 9.53 9.93
N GLU A 100 -15.49 9.67 9.08
CA GLU A 100 -16.90 10.01 9.45
C GLU A 100 -17.90 8.86 9.14
N ILE A 101 -17.48 7.59 9.22
CA ILE A 101 -18.43 6.46 9.23
C ILE A 101 -18.07 5.51 10.38
N SER A 102 -18.14 6.02 11.61
CA SER A 102 -18.33 5.17 12.80
C SER A 102 -18.98 5.91 13.97
N LEU A 103 -19.90 6.84 13.72
CA LEU A 103 -20.80 7.33 14.78
C LEU A 103 -22.12 7.88 14.24
N SER A 104 -22.99 7.03 13.70
CA SER A 104 -24.45 7.25 13.73
C SER A 104 -25.21 6.10 13.05
N THR A 105 -25.40 5.00 13.76
CA THR A 105 -26.69 4.29 13.67
C THR A 105 -27.05 3.72 15.03
N THR A 106 -27.47 4.61 15.93
CA THR A 106 -28.38 4.26 17.01
C THR A 106 -29.57 5.21 16.91
N GLN A 107 -30.78 4.64 17.03
CA GLN A 107 -32.12 5.25 17.04
C GLN A 107 -32.69 5.54 15.64
N SER A 108 -33.92 5.13 15.29
CA SER A 108 -35.14 4.90 16.10
C SER A 108 -35.75 3.51 15.97
#